data_AF-A0A8W8LXN6-F1
#
_entry.id   AF-A0A8W8LXN6-F1
#
_cell.length_a   1.000
_cell.length_b   1.000
_cell.length_c   1.000
_cell.angle_alpha   90.00
_cell.angle_beta   90.00
_cell.angle_gamma   90.00
#
_symmetry.space_group_name_H-M   'P 1'
#
loop_
_entity.id
_entity.type
_entity.pdbx_description
1 polymer ?
#
loop_
_entity_poly.entity_id
_entity_poly.type
_entity_poly.pdbx_seq_one_letter_code
_entity_poly.pdbx_strand_id
1 'polypeptide(L)'
;MKEQCEYLKSCECTSTYIGRERSKDTDIINGNFQFLFASPESILSINKWRDMLVASKHFKLFVVDEAHTVLHRVESEIEMKPFRIWYSKLGEIRSLIQCPVLLITATANRSARMEMQN
;
A
#
# COMPACT_ATOMS: atom_id res chain seq x y z
N MET A 1 8.81 2.75 -6.11
CA MET A 1 9.32 2.66 -4.72
C MET A 1 10.76 3.13 -4.57
N LYS A 2 11.78 2.52 -5.22
CA LYS A 2 13.19 2.95 -5.07
C LYS A 2 13.40 4.43 -5.45
N GLU A 3 12.98 4.82 -6.66
CA GLU A 3 13.09 6.21 -7.16
C GLU A 3 12.35 7.20 -6.25
N GLN A 4 11.17 6.83 -5.74
CA GLN A 4 10.42 7.65 -4.77
C GLN A 4 11.21 7.86 -3.48
N CYS A 5 11.93 6.85 -2.99
CA CYS A 5 12.79 7.00 -1.81
C CYS A 5 14.00 7.90 -2.09
N GLU A 6 14.59 7.81 -3.29
CA GLU A 6 15.71 8.67 -3.70
C GLU A 6 15.28 10.13 -3.82
N TYR A 7 14.10 10.37 -4.38
CA TYR A 7 13.49 11.69 -4.44
C TYR A 7 13.16 12.25 -3.05
N LEU A 8 12.49 11.47 -2.19
CA LEU A 8 12.19 11.92 -0.83
C LEU A 8 13.46 12.23 -0.02
N LYS A 9 14.54 11.48 -0.26
CA LYS A 9 15.84 11.77 0.33
C LYS A 9 16.41 13.11 -0.13
N SER A 10 16.23 13.50 -1.40
CA SER A 10 16.66 14.83 -1.87
C SER A 10 15.81 15.97 -1.31
N CYS A 11 14.59 15.67 -0.84
CA CYS A 11 13.72 16.58 -0.09
C CYS A 11 13.92 16.51 1.43
N GLU A 12 15.02 15.94 1.92
CA GLU A 12 15.34 15.79 3.35
C GLU A 12 14.30 14.99 4.17
N CYS A 13 13.51 14.15 3.50
CA CYS A 13 12.51 13.29 4.14
C CYS A 13 13.04 11.87 4.36
N THR A 14 12.72 11.26 5.51
CA THR A 14 13.09 9.86 5.78
C THR A 14 12.12 8.91 5.11
N SER A 15 12.64 8.01 4.27
CA SER A 15 11.82 7.03 3.55
C SER A 15 12.51 5.69 3.38
N THR A 16 11.71 4.62 3.32
CA THR A 16 12.19 3.28 3.02
C THR A 16 11.08 2.42 2.43
N TYR A 17 11.42 1.19 2.01
CA TYR A 17 10.44 0.19 1.58
C TYR A 17 10.73 -1.19 2.17
N ILE A 18 9.66 -1.96 2.43
CA ILE A 18 9.78 -3.32 2.96
C ILE A 18 10.56 -4.19 1.98
N GLY A 19 11.57 -4.91 2.47
CA GLY A 19 12.43 -5.76 1.65
C GLY A 19 13.63 -5.04 1.02
N ARG A 20 13.82 -3.74 1.27
CA ARG A 20 15.02 -3.00 0.84
C ARG A 20 16.29 -3.56 1.47
N GLU A 21 16.36 -3.49 2.80
CA GLU A 21 17.53 -3.86 3.62
C GLU A 21 17.03 -4.43 4.96
N ARG A 22 17.40 -5.67 5.28
CA ARG A 22 16.95 -6.33 6.53
C ARG A 22 17.43 -5.62 7.79
N SER A 23 18.56 -4.94 7.73
CA SER A 23 19.10 -4.14 8.86
C SER A 23 18.17 -2.99 9.25
N LYS A 24 17.24 -2.58 8.38
CA LYS A 24 16.28 -1.51 8.62
C LYS A 24 14.93 -1.98 9.14
N ASP A 25 14.71 -3.29 9.31
CA ASP A 25 13.44 -3.82 9.77
C ASP A 25 13.06 -3.31 11.16
N THR A 26 14.03 -3.22 12.08
CA THR A 26 13.81 -2.66 13.43
C THR A 26 13.47 -1.17 13.37
N ASP A 27 14.15 -0.41 12.50
CA ASP A 27 13.86 1.01 12.29
C ASP A 27 12.44 1.22 11.73
N ILE A 28 11.98 0.33 10.83
CA ILE A 28 10.61 0.35 10.30
C ILE A 28 9.59 0.10 11.42
N ILE A 29 9.81 -0.93 12.23
CA ILE A 29 8.90 -1.29 13.34
C ILE A 29 8.83 -0.16 14.37
N ASN A 30 9.94 0.50 14.64
CA ASN A 30 10.01 1.64 15.56
C ASN A 30 9.40 2.93 15.00
N GLY A 31 9.02 2.96 13.71
CA GLY A 31 8.42 4.14 13.09
C GLY A 31 9.44 5.25 12.80
N ASN A 32 10.71 4.91 12.55
CA ASN A 32 11.79 5.89 12.32
C ASN A 32 11.76 6.53 10.91
N PHE A 33 10.75 6.22 10.10
CA PHE A 33 10.60 6.74 8.73
C PHE A 33 9.29 7.50 8.57
N GLN A 34 9.32 8.65 7.91
CA GLN A 34 8.13 9.43 7.55
C GLN A 34 7.31 8.74 6.45
N PHE A 35 7.99 8.08 5.51
CA PHE A 35 7.36 7.36 4.40
C PHE A 35 7.81 5.90 4.36
N LEU A 36 6.84 4.99 4.42
CA LEU A 36 7.06 3.55 4.26
C LEU A 36 6.31 3.08 3.01
N PHE A 37 7.05 2.57 2.03
CA PHE A 37 6.46 1.94 0.85
C PHE A 37 6.45 0.41 1.00
N ALA A 38 5.44 -0.23 0.46
CA ALA A 38 5.30 -1.67 0.51
C ALA A 38 4.39 -2.16 -0.61
N SER A 39 4.62 -3.38 -1.10
CA SER A 39 3.60 -4.08 -1.87
C SER A 39 2.58 -4.70 -0.91
N PRO A 40 1.31 -4.90 -1.32
CA PRO A 40 0.33 -5.55 -0.43
C PRO A 40 0.78 -6.96 -0.01
N GLU A 41 1.44 -7.69 -0.90
CA GLU A 41 2.06 -8.99 -0.62
C GLU A 41 3.10 -8.90 0.50
N SER A 42 4.00 -7.93 0.45
CA SER A 42 5.09 -7.80 1.43
C SER A 42 4.57 -7.56 2.85
N ILE A 43 3.38 -6.96 3.00
CA ILE A 43 2.71 -6.76 4.28
C ILE A 43 1.93 -8.02 4.68
N LEU A 44 1.05 -8.49 3.79
CA LEU A 44 0.03 -9.48 4.14
C LEU A 44 0.57 -10.90 4.25
N SER A 45 1.68 -11.22 3.59
CA SER A 45 2.30 -12.55 3.63
C SER A 45 3.19 -12.80 4.84
N ILE A 46 3.53 -11.76 5.62
CA ILE A 46 4.49 -11.86 6.74
C ILE A 46 3.89 -11.22 7.99
N ASN A 47 3.62 -12.03 9.02
CA ASN A 47 2.97 -11.59 10.28
C ASN A 47 3.68 -10.40 10.95
N LYS A 48 5.01 -10.38 10.94
CA LYS A 48 5.81 -9.26 11.49
C LYS A 48 5.32 -7.88 11.03
N TRP A 49 4.99 -7.74 9.75
CA TRP A 49 4.55 -6.45 9.20
C TRP A 49 3.08 -6.17 9.50
N ARG A 50 2.24 -7.19 9.57
CA ARG A 50 0.85 -7.08 10.03
C ARG A 50 0.81 -6.60 11.48
N ASP A 51 1.63 -7.20 12.34
CA ASP A 51 1.73 -6.84 13.76
C ASP A 51 2.22 -5.40 13.94
N MET A 52 3.19 -4.96 13.12
CA MET A 52 3.64 -3.57 13.07
C MET A 52 2.50 -2.60 12.72
N LEU A 53 1.65 -2.94 11.75
CA LEU A 53 0.48 -2.11 11.39
C LEU A 53 -0.54 -2.01 12.54
N VAL A 54 -0.77 -3.10 13.26
CA VAL A 54 -1.70 -3.13 14.41
C VAL A 54 -1.14 -2.38 15.61
N ALA A 55 0.14 -2.53 15.89
CA ALA A 55 0.80 -1.92 17.05
C ALA A 55 0.97 -0.41 16.89
N SER A 56 1.25 0.05 15.67
CA SER A 56 1.50 1.47 15.41
C SER A 56 0.21 2.26 15.16
N LYS A 57 -0.07 3.23 16.03
CA LYS A 57 -1.18 4.20 15.87
C LYS A 57 -0.74 5.50 15.20
N HIS A 58 0.49 5.56 14.69
CA HIS A 58 1.09 6.80 14.21
C HIS A 58 0.87 7.07 12.72
N PHE A 59 0.30 6.11 11.98
CA PHE A 59 -0.04 6.30 10.57
C PHE A 59 -1.00 7.48 10.39
N LYS A 60 -0.61 8.45 9.57
CA LYS A 60 -1.41 9.63 9.26
C LYS A 60 -2.20 9.49 7.97
N LEU A 61 -1.71 8.67 7.05
CA LEU A 61 -2.30 8.48 5.74
C LEU A 61 -1.90 7.11 5.19
N PHE A 62 -2.88 6.40 4.62
CA PHE A 62 -2.64 5.21 3.81
C PHE A 62 -2.82 5.55 2.33
N VAL A 63 -1.80 5.33 1.53
CA VAL A 63 -1.84 5.63 0.08
C VAL A 63 -1.80 4.33 -0.70
N VAL A 64 -2.75 4.16 -1.62
CA VAL A 64 -2.73 3.08 -2.60
C VAL A 64 -2.43 3.69 -3.95
N ASP A 65 -1.24 3.39 -4.46
CA ASP A 65 -0.83 3.73 -5.81
C ASP A 65 -1.34 2.68 -6.81
N GLU A 66 -1.61 3.12 -8.04
CA GLU A 66 -2.25 2.33 -9.09
C GLU A 66 -3.58 1.68 -8.66
N ALA A 67 -4.43 2.41 -7.93
CA ALA A 67 -5.67 1.89 -7.35
C ALA A 67 -6.62 1.21 -8.38
N HIS A 68 -6.49 1.54 -9.67
CA HIS A 68 -7.25 0.87 -10.73
C HIS A 68 -6.96 -0.63 -10.86
N THR A 69 -5.84 -1.12 -10.34
CA THR A 69 -5.51 -2.56 -10.35
C THR A 69 -6.42 -3.39 -9.44
N VAL A 70 -7.21 -2.73 -8.59
CA VAL A 70 -8.26 -3.38 -7.78
C VAL A 70 -9.40 -3.90 -8.65
N LEU A 71 -9.68 -3.27 -9.81
CA LEU A 71 -10.94 -3.43 -10.54
C LEU A 71 -10.86 -3.95 -11.98
N HIS A 72 -9.72 -4.45 -12.45
CA HIS A 72 -9.63 -4.84 -13.86
C HIS A 72 -10.55 -6.01 -14.22
N ARG A 73 -11.50 -5.76 -15.12
CA ARG A 73 -12.25 -6.78 -15.87
C ARG A 73 -11.32 -7.37 -16.92
N VAL A 74 -11.09 -8.68 -16.88
CA VAL A 74 -10.63 -9.37 -18.07
C VAL A 74 -11.81 -9.34 -19.05
N GLU A 75 -11.69 -8.66 -20.19
CA GLU A 75 -12.78 -8.55 -21.19
C GLU A 75 -13.29 -9.91 -21.71
N SER A 76 -12.60 -11.01 -21.39
CA SER A 76 -12.95 -12.38 -21.82
C SER A 76 -13.58 -13.27 -20.75
N GLU A 77 -13.75 -12.83 -19.49
CA GLU A 77 -14.41 -13.64 -18.46
C GLU A 77 -15.56 -12.88 -17.79
N ILE A 78 -16.69 -13.57 -17.65
CA ILE A 78 -17.95 -13.09 -17.04
C ILE A 78 -17.76 -12.72 -15.53
N GLU A 79 -16.57 -12.93 -14.96
CA GLU A 79 -16.23 -12.71 -13.57
C GLU A 79 -15.24 -11.54 -13.39
N MET A 80 -15.56 -10.61 -12.49
CA MET A 80 -14.62 -9.60 -12.03
C MET A 80 -13.55 -10.23 -11.15
N LYS A 81 -12.32 -10.37 -11.67
CA LYS A 81 -11.15 -10.82 -10.90
C LYS A 81 -10.11 -9.72 -10.81
N PRO A 82 -9.53 -9.44 -9.63
CA PRO A 82 -8.46 -8.46 -9.48
C PRO A 82 -7.23 -8.85 -10.32
N PHE A 83 -6.61 -7.88 -11.02
CA PHE A 83 -5.42 -8.12 -11.85
C PHE A 83 -4.22 -8.64 -11.04
N ARG A 84 -4.18 -8.32 -9.74
CA ARG A 84 -3.22 -8.87 -8.77
C ARG A 84 -3.99 -9.32 -7.55
N ILE A 85 -3.93 -10.62 -7.22
CA ILE A 85 -4.64 -11.23 -6.08
C ILE A 85 -4.39 -10.48 -4.77
N TRP A 86 -3.19 -9.92 -4.58
CA TRP A 86 -2.87 -9.16 -3.38
C TRP A 86 -3.57 -7.79 -3.29
N TYR A 87 -3.98 -7.20 -4.42
CA TYR A 87 -4.71 -5.92 -4.44
C TYR A 87 -6.19 -6.08 -4.06
N SER A 88 -6.82 -7.25 -4.25
CA SER A 88 -8.17 -7.46 -3.67
C SER A 88 -8.14 -7.63 -2.16
N LYS A 89 -6.96 -7.84 -1.56
CA LYS A 89 -6.80 -7.96 -0.11
C LYS A 89 -6.46 -6.63 0.57
N LEU A 90 -6.52 -5.50 -0.13
CA LEU A 90 -6.27 -4.19 0.47
C LEU A 90 -7.23 -3.86 1.63
N GLY A 91 -8.44 -4.43 1.62
CA GLY A 91 -9.38 -4.35 2.74
C GLY A 91 -8.82 -4.93 4.05
N GLU A 92 -7.95 -5.94 3.98
CA GLU A 92 -7.25 -6.46 5.16
C GLU A 92 -6.25 -5.43 5.70
N ILE A 93 -5.48 -4.76 4.84
CA ILE A 93 -4.56 -3.72 5.30
C ILE A 93 -5.36 -2.58 5.95
N ARG A 94 -6.49 -2.20 5.33
CA ARG A 94 -7.38 -1.16 5.84
C ARG A 94 -7.95 -1.49 7.22
N SER A 95 -8.24 -2.77 7.51
CA SER A 95 -8.75 -3.18 8.82
C SER A 95 -7.68 -3.13 9.92
N LEU A 96 -6.39 -3.20 9.55
CA LEU A 96 -5.28 -3.14 10.50
C LEU A 96 -4.86 -1.70 10.85
N ILE A 97 -5.14 -0.72 9.99
CA ILE A 97 -4.71 0.68 10.17
C ILE A 97 -5.88 1.64 10.38
N GLN A 98 -5.71 2.60 11.27
CA GLN A 98 -6.73 3.61 11.59
C GLN A 98 -6.33 5.00 11.08
N CYS A 99 -6.27 5.18 9.76
CA CYS A 99 -6.02 6.49 9.15
C CYS A 99 -6.83 6.69 7.86
N PRO A 100 -6.96 7.94 7.37
CA PRO A 100 -7.56 8.22 6.06
C PRO A 100 -6.84 7.47 4.93
N VAL A 101 -7.60 7.17 3.87
CA VAL A 101 -7.08 6.48 2.68
C VAL A 101 -7.10 7.43 1.49
N LEU A 102 -5.98 7.49 0.76
CA LEU A 102 -5.86 8.19 -0.52
C LEU A 102 -5.61 7.15 -1.62
N LEU A 103 -6.53 7.09 -2.59
CA LEU A 103 -6.40 6.23 -3.76
C LEU A 103 -5.90 7.08 -4.93
N ILE A 104 -4.76 6.70 -5.53
CA ILE A 104 -4.16 7.38 -6.66
C ILE A 104 -4.11 6.41 -7.84
N THR A 105 -4.47 6.90 -9.03
CA THR A 105 -4.38 6.12 -10.27
C THR A 105 -4.32 7.06 -11.47
N ALA A 106 -3.55 6.70 -12.49
CA ALA A 106 -3.53 7.41 -13.77
C ALA A 106 -4.78 7.10 -14.62
N THR A 107 -5.29 5.87 -14.55
CA THR A 107 -6.35 5.37 -15.43
C THR A 107 -7.57 4.95 -14.61
N ALA A 108 -8.66 5.71 -14.67
CA ALA A 108 -9.94 5.30 -14.07
C ALA A 108 -11.13 5.93 -14.79
N ASN A 109 -12.05 5.09 -15.25
CA ASN A 109 -13.35 5.55 -15.72
C ASN A 109 -14.30 5.83 -14.53
N ARG A 110 -15.45 6.47 -14.79
CA ARG A 110 -16.40 6.87 -13.74
C ARG A 110 -16.91 5.67 -12.93
N SER A 111 -17.21 4.55 -13.59
CA SER A 111 -17.72 3.35 -12.93
C SER A 111 -16.68 2.75 -11.98
N ALA A 112 -15.44 2.59 -12.46
CA ALA A 112 -14.33 2.10 -11.64
C ALA A 112 -14.08 3.02 -10.43
N ARG A 113 -14.20 4.34 -10.60
CA ARG A 113 -14.06 5.29 -9.48
C ARG A 113 -15.14 5.09 -8.41
N MET A 114 -16.40 4.92 -8.81
CA MET A 114 -17.49 4.69 -7.84
C MET A 114 -17.32 3.36 -7.11
N GLU A 115 -16.82 2.34 -7.80
CA GLU A 115 -16.60 1.03 -7.21
C GLU A 115 -15.42 1.01 -6.23
N MET A 116 -14.33 1.76 -6.49
CA MET A 116 -13.21 1.90 -5.54
C MET A 116 -13.57 2.68 -4.26
N GLN A 117 -14.69 3.38 -4.24
CA GLN A 117 -15.13 4.20 -3.10
C GLN A 117 -15.99 3.43 -2.09
N ASN A 118 -16.50 2.26 -2.47
CA ASN A 118 -17.37 1.41 -1.64
C ASN A 118 -16.56 0.34 -0.90
#